data_AF-A0A0L9TFQ1-F1
#
_entry.id   AF-A0A0L9TFQ1-F1
#
_cell.length_a   1.000
_cell.length_b   1.000
_cell.length_c   1.000
_cell.angle_alpha   90.00
_cell.angle_beta   90.00
_cell.angle_gamma   90.00
#
_symmetry.space_group_name_H-M   'P 1'
#
loop_
_entity.id
_entity.type
_entity.pdbx_description
1 polymer ?
#
loop_
_entity_poly.entity_id
_entity_poly.type
_entity_poly.pdbx_seq_one_letter_code
_entity_poly.pdbx_strand_id
1 'polypeptide(L)'
;MVFLTENLHFVLFSLLAQGHMIPMIDIARILAHRGVVVTIFTTPKNASRFNSVLSRAVSSGLQIRLLQLHFPAKEAGLPEGCENFDMVTSLDMVKKMFRTIITLQQSAEELFEALTPKPSCIISDFCIPWTAQLAEKYHIPRISFHGFSCFCLHCLHQLHISEILENITSESEYFTIPDIPDEIQVTKEQLPGAVTFNSKDFGELVRAAECC
;
A
#
# COMPACT_ATOMS: atom_id res chain seq x y z
N MET A 1 7.25 -40.12 3.84
CA MET A 1 7.80 -38.83 4.30
C MET A 1 6.65 -37.84 4.23
N VAL A 2 6.06 -37.47 5.37
CA VAL A 2 4.97 -36.50 5.41
C VAL A 2 5.64 -35.13 5.31
N PHE A 3 5.49 -34.45 4.18
CA PHE A 3 5.75 -33.01 4.15
C PHE A 3 4.68 -32.39 5.04
N LEU A 4 5.06 -31.93 6.24
CA LEU A 4 4.23 -30.97 6.96
C LEU A 4 4.03 -29.81 6.00
N THR A 5 2.81 -29.57 5.53
CA THR A 5 2.49 -28.33 4.83
C THR A 5 2.81 -27.22 5.83
N GLU A 6 3.92 -26.50 5.63
CA GLU A 6 4.15 -25.28 6.37
C GLU A 6 2.94 -24.38 6.14
N ASN A 7 2.25 -24.02 7.22
CA ASN A 7 1.10 -23.11 7.14
C ASN A 7 1.61 -21.76 6.64
N LEU A 8 1.46 -21.51 5.33
CA LEU A 8 1.81 -20.23 4.72
C LEU A 8 1.16 -19.09 5.51
N HIS A 9 1.94 -18.06 5.79
CA HIS A 9 1.48 -16.90 6.53
C HIS A 9 1.78 -15.62 5.77
N PHE A 10 0.73 -15.00 5.26
CA PHE A 10 0.81 -13.80 4.45
C PHE A 10 0.47 -12.60 5.32
N VAL A 11 1.34 -11.60 5.31
CA VAL A 11 1.15 -10.35 6.04
C VAL A 11 0.79 -9.26 5.05
N LEU A 12 -0.33 -8.59 5.29
CA LEU A 12 -0.90 -7.58 4.40
C LEU A 12 -0.79 -6.19 5.03
N PHE A 13 -0.16 -5.26 4.31
CA PHE A 13 -0.09 -3.84 4.67
C PHE A 13 -0.87 -3.02 3.64
N SER A 14 -2.01 -2.44 4.01
CA SER A 14 -2.81 -1.57 3.13
C SER A 14 -2.51 -0.11 3.41
N LEU A 15 -2.50 0.73 2.37
CA LEU A 15 -2.66 2.17 2.55
C LEU A 15 -3.97 2.43 3.32
N LEU A 16 -3.96 3.41 4.23
CA LEU A 16 -5.10 3.78 5.08
C LEU A 16 -6.18 4.56 4.30
N ALA A 17 -6.57 4.07 3.14
CA ALA A 17 -7.53 4.65 2.22
C ALA A 17 -8.54 3.58 1.76
N GLN A 18 -9.83 3.89 1.75
CA GLN A 18 -10.88 2.88 1.52
C GLN A 18 -10.73 2.13 0.17
N GLY A 19 -10.33 2.85 -0.89
CA GLY A 19 -10.08 2.26 -2.21
C GLY A 19 -8.96 1.22 -2.25
N HIS A 20 -8.06 1.22 -1.26
CA HIS A 20 -6.97 0.24 -1.12
C HIS A 20 -7.32 -0.84 -0.11
N MET A 21 -7.94 -0.45 1.01
CA MET A 21 -8.30 -1.35 2.10
C MET A 21 -9.33 -2.41 1.70
N ILE A 22 -10.36 -2.02 0.95
CA ILE A 22 -11.43 -2.94 0.53
C ILE A 22 -10.85 -4.06 -0.35
N PRO A 23 -10.13 -3.78 -1.45
CA PRO A 23 -9.47 -4.83 -2.23
C PRO A 23 -8.48 -5.67 -1.43
N MET A 24 -7.71 -5.06 -0.52
CA MET A 24 -6.75 -5.79 0.32
C MET A 24 -7.46 -6.82 1.22
N ILE A 25 -8.65 -6.49 1.74
CA ILE A 25 -9.47 -7.42 2.52
C ILE A 25 -10.04 -8.53 1.64
N ASP A 26 -10.43 -8.23 0.41
CA ASP A 26 -10.86 -9.26 -0.53
C ASP A 26 -9.71 -10.22 -0.88
N ILE A 27 -8.51 -9.71 -1.11
CA ILE A 27 -7.29 -10.52 -1.29
C ILE A 27 -7.05 -11.40 -0.05
N ALA A 28 -7.14 -10.82 1.16
CA ALA A 28 -6.98 -11.56 2.41
C ALA A 28 -7.96 -12.74 2.51
N ARG A 29 -9.22 -12.52 2.13
CA ARG A 29 -10.25 -13.58 2.12
C ARG A 29 -9.95 -14.64 1.08
N ILE A 30 -9.57 -14.27 -0.13
CA ILE A 30 -9.20 -15.21 -1.20
C ILE A 30 -8.04 -16.11 -0.76
N LEU A 31 -7.01 -15.54 -0.13
CA LEU A 31 -5.87 -16.29 0.41
C LEU A 31 -6.30 -17.22 1.54
N ALA A 32 -7.09 -16.73 2.49
CA ALA A 32 -7.56 -17.54 3.62
C ALA A 32 -8.46 -18.72 3.18
N HIS A 33 -9.26 -18.54 2.14
CA HIS A 33 -10.04 -19.63 1.52
C HIS A 33 -9.15 -20.74 0.92
N ARG A 34 -7.89 -20.42 0.61
CA ARG A 34 -6.89 -21.39 0.13
C ARG A 34 -6.05 -21.99 1.27
N GLY A 35 -6.45 -21.78 2.53
CA GLY A 35 -5.79 -22.32 3.71
C GLY A 35 -4.61 -21.50 4.23
N VAL A 36 -4.34 -20.32 3.65
CA VAL A 36 -3.27 -19.42 4.09
C VAL A 36 -3.68 -18.71 5.38
N VAL A 37 -2.78 -18.62 6.37
CA VAL A 37 -2.95 -17.73 7.51
C VAL A 37 -2.70 -16.31 7.03
N VAL A 38 -3.61 -15.38 7.30
CA VAL A 38 -3.48 -13.99 6.86
C VAL A 38 -3.50 -13.06 8.06
N THR A 39 -2.51 -12.17 8.17
CA THR A 39 -2.51 -11.08 9.15
C THR A 39 -2.53 -9.74 8.43
N ILE A 40 -3.54 -8.92 8.71
CA ILE A 40 -3.71 -7.58 8.14
C ILE A 40 -3.25 -6.55 9.16
N PHE A 41 -2.26 -5.73 8.80
CA PHE A 41 -1.85 -4.57 9.58
C PHE A 41 -2.70 -3.37 9.21
N THR A 42 -3.24 -2.71 10.22
CA THR A 42 -4.09 -1.53 10.08
C THR A 42 -4.03 -0.69 11.35
N THR A 43 -4.89 0.32 11.51
CA THR A 43 -4.96 1.17 12.71
C THR A 43 -6.31 0.98 13.42
N PRO A 44 -6.48 1.36 14.70
CA PRO A 44 -7.72 1.13 15.45
C PRO A 44 -8.99 1.66 14.78
N LYS A 45 -8.96 2.90 14.27
CA LYS A 45 -10.10 3.50 13.57
C LYS A 45 -10.47 2.70 12.33
N ASN A 46 -9.46 2.24 11.59
CA ASN A 46 -9.63 1.49 10.36
C ASN A 46 -10.07 0.04 10.61
N ALA A 47 -9.57 -0.62 11.66
CA ALA A 47 -10.02 -1.94 12.09
C ALA A 47 -11.53 -1.96 12.41
N SER A 48 -12.03 -0.92 13.08
CA SER A 48 -13.44 -0.81 13.43
C SER A 48 -14.38 -0.84 12.21
N ARG A 49 -13.93 -0.31 11.06
CA ARG A 49 -14.72 -0.26 9.81
C ARG A 49 -14.96 -1.64 9.20
N PHE A 50 -14.06 -2.60 9.45
CA PHE A 50 -14.10 -3.92 8.83
C PHE A 50 -14.47 -5.05 9.80
N ASN A 51 -14.80 -4.70 11.05
CA ASN A 51 -15.07 -5.67 12.11
C ASN A 51 -16.15 -6.70 11.73
N SER A 52 -17.26 -6.25 11.13
CA SER A 52 -18.38 -7.14 10.75
C SER A 52 -18.01 -8.12 9.62
N VAL A 53 -17.23 -7.67 8.64
CA VAL A 53 -16.80 -8.51 7.51
C VAL A 53 -15.79 -9.55 7.97
N LEU A 54 -14.80 -9.13 8.76
CA LEU A 54 -13.73 -9.99 9.23
C LEU A 54 -14.21 -10.96 10.32
N SER A 55 -15.10 -10.52 11.22
CA SER A 55 -15.74 -11.42 12.19
C SER A 55 -16.48 -12.55 11.50
N ARG A 56 -17.28 -12.25 10.46
CA ARG A 56 -17.97 -13.30 9.68
C ARG A 56 -17.02 -14.25 8.98
N ALA A 57 -15.92 -13.73 8.42
CA ALA A 57 -14.88 -14.54 7.80
C ALA A 57 -14.26 -15.52 8.81
N VAL A 58 -13.88 -15.03 9.98
CA VAL A 58 -13.31 -15.84 11.07
C VAL A 58 -14.33 -16.87 11.59
N SER A 59 -15.59 -16.49 11.81
CA SER A 59 -16.66 -17.42 12.20
C SER A 59 -16.92 -18.51 11.16
N SER A 60 -16.56 -18.27 9.90
CA SER A 60 -16.64 -19.27 8.82
C SER A 60 -15.40 -20.18 8.75
N GLY A 61 -14.47 -20.07 9.71
CA GLY A 61 -13.26 -20.88 9.80
C GLY A 61 -12.05 -20.31 9.06
N LEU A 62 -12.13 -19.10 8.51
CA LEU A 62 -11.00 -18.48 7.82
C LEU A 62 -9.97 -17.94 8.82
N GLN A 63 -8.69 -18.23 8.58
CA GLN A 63 -7.58 -17.81 9.44
C GLN A 63 -7.14 -16.39 9.12
N ILE A 64 -7.96 -15.39 9.45
CA ILE A 64 -7.64 -13.97 9.26
C ILE A 64 -7.47 -13.28 10.61
N ARG A 65 -6.39 -12.51 10.75
CA ARG A 65 -6.03 -11.76 11.96
C ARG A 65 -5.90 -10.29 11.61
N LEU A 66 -6.24 -9.44 12.58
CA LEU A 66 -6.01 -8.00 12.51
C LEU A 66 -4.97 -7.62 13.55
N LEU A 67 -3.91 -6.94 13.12
CA LEU A 67 -2.97 -6.25 13.99
C LEU A 67 -3.17 -4.75 13.86
N GLN A 68 -3.28 -4.08 15.00
CA GLN A 68 -3.58 -2.66 15.08
C GLN A 68 -2.32 -1.89 15.49
N LEU A 69 -1.78 -1.11 14.56
CA LEU A 69 -0.71 -0.15 14.79
C LEU A 69 -1.28 1.11 15.42
N HIS A 70 -0.62 1.60 16.47
CA HIS A 70 -0.91 2.92 16.99
C HIS A 70 -0.53 3.97 15.93
N PHE A 71 -1.51 4.76 15.48
CA PHE A 71 -1.30 5.84 14.54
C PHE A 71 -1.18 7.17 15.29
N PRO A 72 0.00 7.80 15.34
CA PRO A 72 0.26 8.98 16.16
C PRO A 72 -0.23 10.26 15.47
N ALA A 73 -1.56 10.37 15.29
CA ALA A 73 -2.19 11.48 14.56
C ALA A 73 -1.83 12.85 15.17
N LYS A 74 -1.89 12.96 16.50
CA LYS A 74 -1.68 14.22 17.21
C LYS A 74 -0.23 14.70 17.09
N GLU A 75 0.72 13.78 17.27
CA GLU A 75 2.16 14.02 17.16
C GLU A 75 2.54 14.43 15.73
N ALA A 76 1.82 13.90 14.73
CA ALA A 76 1.98 14.27 13.32
C ALA A 76 1.31 15.62 12.95
N GLY A 77 0.65 16.30 13.89
CA GLY A 77 -0.08 17.54 13.61
C GLY A 77 -1.35 17.33 12.78
N LEU A 78 -1.97 16.15 12.88
CA LEU A 78 -3.29 15.82 12.37
C LEU A 78 -4.35 15.93 13.49
N PRO A 79 -5.64 16.12 13.15
CA PRO A 79 -6.72 16.02 14.13
C PRO A 79 -6.71 14.67 14.86
N GLU A 80 -7.09 14.67 16.13
CA GLU A 80 -7.17 13.46 16.93
C GLU A 80 -8.13 12.44 16.29
N GLY A 81 -7.68 11.19 16.15
CA GLY A 81 -8.43 10.11 15.49
C GLY A 81 -8.45 10.18 13.95
N CYS A 82 -7.71 11.11 13.32
CA CYS A 82 -7.52 11.16 11.87
C CYS A 82 -6.52 10.08 11.43
N GLU A 83 -7.04 8.88 11.15
CA GLU A 83 -6.24 7.72 10.75
C GLU A 83 -6.55 7.24 9.32
N ASN A 84 -7.42 7.91 8.57
CA ASN A 84 -7.79 7.52 7.20
C ASN A 84 -7.72 8.72 6.25
N PHE A 85 -7.33 8.48 5.00
CA PHE A 85 -7.29 9.52 3.97
C PHE A 85 -8.67 10.10 3.62
N ASP A 86 -9.78 9.43 3.93
CA ASP A 86 -11.12 10.04 3.77
C ASP A 86 -11.45 11.10 4.85
N MET A 87 -10.60 11.22 5.88
CA MET A 87 -10.75 12.20 6.96
C MET A 87 -9.89 13.45 6.74
N VAL A 88 -9.05 13.49 5.70
CA VAL A 88 -8.19 14.64 5.42
C VAL A 88 -8.85 15.62 4.47
N THR A 89 -8.68 16.92 4.72
CA THR A 89 -9.35 17.99 3.97
C THR A 89 -8.38 18.94 3.26
N SER A 90 -7.07 18.68 3.34
CA SER A 90 -6.04 19.52 2.71
C SER A 90 -4.84 18.71 2.26
N LEU A 91 -4.10 19.23 1.27
CA LEU A 91 -2.85 18.64 0.79
C LEU A 91 -1.77 18.56 1.87
N ASP A 92 -1.76 19.50 2.83
CA ASP A 92 -0.84 19.44 3.98
C ASP A 92 -1.13 18.22 4.86
N MET A 93 -2.41 17.94 5.13
CA MET A 93 -2.80 16.76 5.89
C MET A 93 -2.47 15.46 5.14
N VAL A 94 -2.65 15.42 3.81
CA VAL A 94 -2.22 14.28 2.97
C VAL A 94 -0.71 14.04 3.13
N LYS A 95 0.12 15.09 3.08
CA LYS A 95 1.57 14.98 3.29
C LYS A 95 1.92 14.48 4.69
N LYS A 96 1.23 14.97 5.72
CA LYS A 96 1.38 14.49 7.10
C LYS A 96 1.03 13.01 7.22
N MET A 97 -0.08 12.56 6.64
CA MET A 97 -0.47 11.14 6.61
C MET A 97 0.65 10.25 6.05
N PHE A 98 1.19 10.58 4.88
CA PHE A 98 2.29 9.81 4.28
C PHE A 98 3.54 9.80 5.17
N ARG A 99 3.95 10.95 5.70
CA ARG A 99 5.09 11.02 6.63
C ARG A 99 4.86 10.15 7.87
N THR A 100 3.67 10.19 8.45
CA THR A 100 3.31 9.34 9.60
C THR A 100 3.40 7.87 9.25
N ILE A 101 2.88 7.45 8.08
CA ILE A 101 2.97 6.06 7.62
C ILE A 101 4.42 5.58 7.53
N ILE A 102 5.36 6.42 7.09
CA ILE A 102 6.79 6.07 7.07
C ILE A 102 7.33 5.82 8.49
N THR A 103 6.91 6.61 9.48
CA THR A 103 7.35 6.44 10.88
C THR A 103 6.81 5.18 11.55
N LEU A 104 5.85 4.47 10.96
CA LEU A 104 5.28 3.23 11.53
C LEU A 104 6.18 2.01 11.37
N GLN A 105 7.28 2.09 10.62
CA GLN A 105 8.15 0.95 10.30
C GLN A 105 8.58 0.17 11.55
N GLN A 106 9.13 0.86 12.56
CA GLN A 106 9.68 0.19 13.74
C GLN A 106 8.59 -0.55 14.54
N SER A 107 7.45 0.09 14.80
CA SER A 107 6.37 -0.56 15.56
C SER A 107 5.72 -1.69 14.77
N ALA A 108 5.66 -1.58 13.45
CA ALA A 108 5.21 -2.66 12.57
C ALA A 108 6.17 -3.86 12.60
N GLU A 109 7.46 -3.60 12.60
CA GLU A 109 8.52 -4.61 12.65
C GLU A 109 8.52 -5.39 13.97
N GLU A 110 8.40 -4.71 15.11
CA GLU A 110 8.28 -5.36 16.43
C GLU A 110 7.09 -6.33 16.49
N LEU A 111 5.93 -5.91 15.98
CA LEU A 111 4.74 -6.75 15.91
C LEU A 111 4.89 -7.89 14.89
N PHE A 112 5.57 -7.62 13.77
CA PHE A 112 5.87 -8.62 12.75
C PHE A 112 6.76 -9.75 13.29
N GLU A 113 7.78 -9.42 14.08
CA GLU A 113 8.66 -10.41 14.72
C GLU A 113 7.92 -11.35 15.67
N ALA A 114 6.91 -10.83 16.36
CA ALA A 114 6.10 -11.58 17.31
C ALA A 114 5.11 -12.55 16.66
N LEU A 115 4.94 -12.51 15.34
CA LEU A 115 3.97 -13.34 14.62
C LEU A 115 4.31 -14.84 14.64
N THR A 116 3.28 -15.66 14.85
CA THR A 116 3.33 -17.12 14.82
C THR A 116 2.12 -17.69 14.06
N PRO A 117 2.28 -18.55 13.03
CA PRO A 117 3.55 -18.97 12.40
C PRO A 117 4.35 -17.79 11.84
N LYS A 118 5.63 -18.00 11.53
CA LYS A 118 6.45 -16.93 10.95
C LYS A 118 5.91 -16.52 9.57
N PRO A 119 5.87 -15.22 9.24
CA PRO A 119 5.48 -14.76 7.93
C PRO A 119 6.33 -15.38 6.82
N SER A 120 5.69 -15.79 5.74
CA SER A 120 6.33 -16.38 4.55
C SER A 120 6.23 -15.46 3.32
N CYS A 121 5.40 -14.42 3.37
CA CYS A 121 5.23 -13.44 2.30
C CYS A 121 4.65 -12.14 2.86
N ILE A 122 5.08 -11.01 2.31
CA ILE A 122 4.43 -9.71 2.51
C ILE A 122 3.66 -9.36 1.24
N ILE A 123 2.42 -8.89 1.39
CA ILE A 123 1.70 -8.16 0.34
C ILE A 123 1.51 -6.75 0.87
N SER A 124 2.04 -5.75 0.19
CA SER A 124 1.97 -4.38 0.69
C SER A 124 1.63 -3.39 -0.39
N ASP A 125 0.89 -2.37 0.02
CA ASP A 125 0.62 -1.22 -0.79
C ASP A 125 1.92 -0.53 -1.19
N PHE A 126 2.05 -0.17 -2.47
CA PHE A 126 3.25 0.51 -2.99
C PHE A 126 3.53 1.85 -2.27
N CYS A 127 2.52 2.46 -1.64
CA CYS A 127 2.67 3.65 -0.81
C CYS A 127 3.32 3.38 0.57
N ILE A 128 3.73 2.15 0.87
CA ILE A 128 4.36 1.77 2.15
C ILE A 128 5.76 1.18 1.87
N PRO A 129 6.71 2.00 1.39
CA PRO A 129 7.97 1.52 0.81
C PRO A 129 8.87 0.77 1.79
N TRP A 130 8.81 1.09 3.09
CA TRP A 130 9.62 0.41 4.11
C TRP A 130 9.31 -1.09 4.24
N THR A 131 8.18 -1.56 3.71
CA THR A 131 7.86 -3.00 3.66
C THR A 131 8.80 -3.79 2.76
N ALA A 132 9.48 -3.16 1.80
CA ALA A 132 10.55 -3.78 1.01
C ALA A 132 11.78 -4.11 1.89
N GLN A 133 12.20 -3.15 2.72
CA GLN A 133 13.30 -3.36 3.68
C GLN A 133 12.94 -4.44 4.71
N LEU A 134 11.69 -4.47 5.16
CA LEU A 134 11.18 -5.51 6.04
C LEU A 134 11.29 -6.90 5.37
N ALA A 135 10.82 -7.02 4.13
CA ALA A 135 10.90 -8.27 3.37
C ALA A 135 12.34 -8.75 3.16
N GLU A 136 13.24 -7.82 2.81
CA GLU A 136 14.67 -8.09 2.68
C GLU A 136 15.29 -8.58 3.99
N LYS A 137 15.02 -7.90 5.11
CA LYS A 137 15.53 -8.26 6.44
C LYS A 137 15.16 -9.69 6.85
N TYR A 138 13.93 -10.13 6.58
CA TYR A 138 13.48 -11.49 6.93
C TYR A 138 13.65 -12.50 5.79
N HIS A 139 14.25 -12.10 4.67
CA HIS A 139 14.49 -12.96 3.50
C HIS A 139 13.21 -13.63 2.97
N ILE A 140 12.12 -12.87 2.86
CA ILE A 140 10.83 -13.33 2.33
C ILE A 140 10.40 -12.50 1.12
N PRO A 141 9.58 -13.05 0.21
CA PRO A 141 9.07 -12.29 -0.92
C PRO A 141 8.13 -11.16 -0.47
N ARG A 142 8.20 -10.03 -1.18
CA ARG A 142 7.21 -8.96 -1.16
C ARG A 142 6.45 -8.92 -2.48
N ILE A 143 5.13 -8.83 -2.41
CA ILE A 143 4.27 -8.55 -3.56
C ILE A 143 3.72 -7.14 -3.40
N SER A 144 4.02 -6.27 -4.36
CA SER A 144 3.51 -4.90 -4.39
C SER A 144 2.05 -4.87 -4.87
N PHE A 145 1.22 -4.10 -4.17
CA PHE A 145 -0.17 -3.86 -4.50
C PHE A 145 -0.38 -2.38 -4.86
N HIS A 146 -0.82 -2.12 -6.09
CA HIS A 146 -1.11 -0.76 -6.56
C HIS A 146 -2.61 -0.39 -6.52
N GLY A 147 -3.51 -1.36 -6.71
CA GLY A 147 -4.94 -1.09 -6.86
C GLY A 147 -5.33 -0.41 -8.18
N PHE A 148 -4.39 -0.20 -9.10
CA PHE A 148 -4.62 0.38 -10.43
C PHE A 148 -4.81 -0.69 -11.51
N SER A 149 -5.32 -0.28 -12.68
CA SER A 149 -5.29 -1.13 -13.87
C SER A 149 -3.87 -1.25 -14.43
N CYS A 150 -3.60 -2.34 -15.15
CA CYS A 150 -2.33 -2.53 -15.85
C CYS A 150 -2.05 -1.39 -16.86
N PHE A 151 -3.11 -0.89 -17.51
CA PHE A 151 -3.01 0.26 -18.41
C PHE A 151 -2.48 1.51 -17.70
N CYS A 152 -3.06 1.87 -16.54
CA CYS A 152 -2.60 3.02 -15.77
C CYS A 152 -1.14 2.85 -15.34
N LEU A 153 -0.77 1.68 -14.81
CA LEU A 153 0.61 1.39 -14.42
C LEU A 153 1.59 1.50 -15.60
N HIS A 154 1.20 0.99 -16.76
CA HIS A 154 2.03 1.07 -17.96
C HIS A 154 2.20 2.52 -18.43
N CYS A 155 1.11 3.31 -18.47
CA CYS A 155 1.18 4.74 -18.79
C CYS A 155 2.13 5.47 -17.83
N LEU A 156 2.00 5.25 -16.52
CA LEU A 156 2.86 5.85 -15.51
C LEU A 156 4.34 5.46 -15.68
N HIS A 157 4.60 4.20 -16.01
CA HIS A 157 5.94 3.73 -16.30
C HIS A 157 6.54 4.40 -17.55
N GLN A 158 5.78 4.49 -18.64
CA GLN A 158 6.24 5.14 -19.87
C GLN A 158 6.52 6.63 -19.69
N LEU A 159 5.64 7.34 -18.96
CA LEU A 159 5.86 8.74 -18.59
C LEU A 159 7.15 8.93 -17.79
N HIS A 160 7.49 7.95 -16.94
CA HIS A 160 8.70 8.01 -16.13
C HIS A 160 9.97 7.76 -16.95
N ILE A 161 10.03 6.68 -17.72
CA ILE A 161 11.27 6.29 -18.42
C ILE A 161 11.59 7.18 -19.63
N SER A 162 10.58 7.82 -20.21
CA SER A 162 10.76 8.73 -21.35
C SER A 162 11.18 10.14 -20.96
N GLU A 163 11.01 10.51 -19.68
CA GLU A 163 11.23 11.86 -19.16
C GLU A 163 10.48 12.95 -19.96
N ILE A 164 9.41 12.57 -20.68
CA ILE A 164 8.68 13.47 -21.59
C ILE A 164 8.14 14.72 -20.88
N LEU A 165 7.81 14.59 -19.59
CA LEU A 165 7.30 15.66 -18.75
C LEU A 165 8.30 16.81 -18.55
N GLU A 166 9.60 16.57 -18.73
CA GLU A 166 10.64 17.62 -18.64
C GLU A 166 10.60 18.58 -19.82
N ASN A 167 10.09 18.13 -20.97
CA ASN A 167 10.06 18.91 -22.21
C ASN A 167 8.75 19.69 -22.40
N ILE A 168 7.71 19.36 -21.65
CA ILE A 168 6.39 20.01 -21.74
C ILE A 168 6.37 21.24 -20.84
N THR A 169 6.11 22.42 -21.40
CA THR A 169 6.21 23.68 -20.65
C THR A 169 4.87 24.18 -20.12
N SER A 170 3.76 23.82 -20.79
CA SER A 170 2.41 24.18 -20.38
C SER A 170 1.71 23.03 -19.66
N GLU A 171 1.02 23.32 -18.55
CA GLU A 171 0.28 22.32 -17.79
C GLU A 171 -0.93 21.77 -18.56
N SER A 172 -1.49 22.56 -19.48
CA SER A 172 -2.69 22.25 -20.27
C SER A 172 -2.40 21.82 -21.72
N GLU A 173 -1.13 21.74 -22.11
CA GLU A 173 -0.74 21.24 -23.43
C GLU A 173 -0.92 19.72 -23.49
N TYR A 174 -1.55 19.24 -24.56
CA TYR A 174 -1.70 17.81 -24.81
C TYR A 174 -0.40 17.24 -25.36
N PHE A 175 -0.03 16.07 -24.84
CA PHE A 175 1.07 15.28 -25.34
C PHE A 175 0.67 13.80 -25.37
N THR A 176 1.28 13.05 -26.29
CA THR A 176 1.05 11.61 -26.42
C THR A 176 1.97 10.85 -25.48
N ILE A 177 1.44 9.88 -24.75
CA ILE A 177 2.26 8.99 -23.93
C ILE A 177 3.07 8.07 -24.86
N PRO A 178 4.40 8.05 -24.76
CA PRO A 178 5.24 7.27 -25.68
C PRO A 178 5.10 5.76 -25.45
N ASP A 179 5.42 4.99 -26.49
CA ASP A 179 5.57 3.53 -26.43
C ASP A 179 4.35 2.76 -25.89
N ILE A 180 3.15 3.25 -26.21
CA ILE A 180 1.86 2.56 -26.00
C ILE A 180 1.23 2.26 -27.38
N PRO A 181 0.57 1.10 -27.59
CA PRO A 181 0.01 0.73 -28.89
C PRO A 181 -1.02 1.71 -29.47
N ASP A 182 -1.80 2.36 -28.60
CA ASP A 182 -2.83 3.33 -28.96
C ASP A 182 -2.33 4.76 -28.74
N GLU A 183 -2.86 5.71 -29.50
CA GLU A 183 -2.59 7.13 -29.30
C GLU A 183 -3.35 7.66 -28.07
N ILE A 184 -2.66 7.69 -26.93
CA ILE A 184 -3.20 8.21 -25.67
C ILE A 184 -2.64 9.61 -25.42
N GLN A 185 -3.51 10.62 -25.51
CA GLN A 185 -3.16 12.02 -25.26
C GLN A 185 -3.67 12.49 -23.90
N VAL A 186 -2.80 13.13 -23.12
CA VAL A 186 -3.10 13.69 -21.81
C VAL A 186 -2.43 15.06 -21.63
N THR A 187 -2.86 15.81 -20.62
CA THR A 187 -2.16 17.02 -20.15
C THR A 187 -1.49 16.77 -18.79
N LYS A 188 -0.58 17.65 -18.34
CA LYS A 188 0.04 17.50 -17.02
C LYS A 188 -0.99 17.60 -15.88
N GLU A 189 -1.99 18.47 -16.04
CA GLU A 189 -3.09 18.61 -15.07
C GLU A 189 -3.92 17.34 -14.88
N GLN A 190 -3.95 16.47 -15.89
CA GLN A 190 -4.69 15.20 -15.86
C GLN A 190 -3.89 14.06 -15.20
N LEU A 191 -2.59 14.26 -14.96
CA LEU A 191 -1.76 13.24 -14.35
C LEU A 191 -2.11 13.07 -12.86
N PRO A 192 -2.08 11.84 -12.33
CA PRO A 192 -2.35 11.61 -10.92
C PRO A 192 -1.42 12.45 -10.05
N GLY A 193 -1.96 12.99 -8.95
CA GLY A 193 -1.19 13.75 -7.97
C GLY A 193 0.07 13.02 -7.51
N ALA A 194 0.09 11.68 -7.47
CA ALA A 194 1.26 10.87 -7.12
C ALA A 194 2.45 11.03 -8.10
N VAL A 195 2.18 11.37 -9.36
CA VAL A 195 3.19 11.69 -10.39
C VAL A 195 3.73 13.10 -10.20
N THR A 196 2.89 14.02 -9.73
CA THR A 196 3.22 15.43 -9.45
C THR A 196 3.57 15.69 -7.99
N PHE A 197 3.55 14.66 -7.12
CA PHE A 197 3.79 14.77 -5.68
C PHE A 197 5.27 15.07 -5.48
N ASN A 198 5.59 16.36 -5.45
CA ASN A 198 6.93 16.92 -5.38
C ASN A 198 7.61 16.76 -3.99
N SER A 199 7.20 15.74 -3.23
CA SER A 199 7.97 15.27 -2.08
C SER A 199 9.02 14.31 -2.63
N LYS A 200 10.11 14.86 -3.19
CA LYS A 200 11.23 14.08 -3.75
C LYS A 200 11.55 12.84 -2.90
N ASP A 201 11.62 13.04 -1.58
CA ASP A 201 11.92 12.00 -0.60
C ASP A 201 10.94 10.80 -0.59
N PHE A 202 9.63 11.03 -0.69
CA PHE A 202 8.65 9.92 -0.63
C PHE A 202 8.58 9.17 -1.96
N GLY A 203 8.61 9.91 -3.08
CA GLY A 203 8.64 9.30 -4.41
C GLY A 203 9.91 8.47 -4.63
N GLU A 204 11.06 8.92 -4.13
CA GLU A 204 12.32 8.17 -4.18
C GLU A 204 12.26 6.87 -3.38
N LEU A 205 11.69 6.91 -2.16
CA LEU A 205 11.50 5.71 -1.33
C LEU A 205 10.59 4.68 -2.01
N VAL A 206 9.47 5.12 -2.59
CA VAL A 206 8.56 4.25 -3.35
C VAL A 206 9.30 3.63 -4.53
N ARG A 207 10.00 4.42 -5.34
CA ARG A 207 10.77 3.90 -6.48
C ARG A 207 11.81 2.87 -6.07
N ALA A 208 12.58 3.16 -5.02
CA ALA A 208 13.57 2.21 -4.52
C ALA A 208 12.91 0.88 -4.09
N ALA A 209 11.78 0.94 -3.40
CA ALA A 209 11.05 -0.25 -2.93
C ALA A 209 10.40 -1.08 -4.06
N GLU A 210 10.11 -0.48 -5.21
CA GLU A 210 9.56 -1.18 -6.38
C GLU A 210 10.65 -1.78 -7.30
N CYS A 211 11.92 -1.48 -7.05
CA CYS A 211 13.06 -2.06 -7.76
C CYS A 211 13.70 -3.27 -7.04
N CYS A 212 13.20 -3.62 -5.84
CA CYS A 212 13.73 -4.67 -4.96
C CYS A 212 13.00 -6.00 -5.10
#